data_AF-A0A2G2HBZ4-F1
#
_entry.id   AF-A0A2G2HBZ4-F1
#
_cell.length_a   1.000
_cell.length_b   1.000
_cell.length_c   1.000
_cell.angle_alpha   90.00
_cell.angle_beta   90.00
_cell.angle_gamma   90.00
#
_symmetry.space_group_name_H-M   'P 1'
#
loop_
_entity.id
_entity.type
_entity.pdbx_description
1 polymer ?
#
loop_
_entity_poly.entity_id
_entity_poly.type
_entity_poly.pdbx_seq_one_letter_code
_entity_poly.pdbx_strand_id
1 'polypeptide(L)'
;MFFNQNKKDDFEDLRRQEQYELQKKMNQAKGLGYLLYLYITRSLIWAMCSITLAPLVNYVTGMHMGLATFLSMVASFFIFKIQYVKEHPFRVIVIIGFVMYLMLNN
;
A
#
# COMPACT_ATOMS: atom_id res chain seq x y z
N MET A 1 6.24 -62.37 -5.10
CA MET A 1 7.12 -61.67 -4.14
C MET A 1 6.69 -60.20 -4.09
N PHE A 2 5.77 -59.86 -3.19
CA PHE A 2 5.38 -58.47 -2.93
C PHE A 2 6.15 -58.03 -1.68
N PHE A 3 7.34 -57.48 -1.88
CA PHE A 3 8.16 -56.93 -0.80
C PHE A 3 8.27 -55.41 -0.96
N ASN A 4 7.29 -54.71 -0.37
CA ASN A 4 7.55 -53.63 0.59
C ASN A 4 8.52 -52.49 0.15
N GLN A 5 8.37 -51.93 -1.05
CA GLN A 5 9.08 -50.70 -1.46
C GLN A 5 8.29 -49.40 -1.22
N ASN A 6 6.97 -49.46 -0.97
CA ASN A 6 6.13 -48.26 -0.87
C ASN A 6 6.36 -47.39 0.37
N LYS A 7 6.99 -47.89 1.44
CA LYS A 7 7.11 -47.13 2.70
C LYS A 7 8.13 -45.99 2.67
N LYS A 8 9.11 -45.99 1.76
CA LYS A 8 10.09 -44.90 1.67
C LYS A 8 9.64 -43.78 0.73
N ASP A 9 9.00 -44.14 -0.38
CA ASP A 9 8.41 -43.16 -1.32
C ASP A 9 7.28 -42.37 -0.67
N ASP A 10 6.38 -43.03 0.09
CA ASP A 10 5.30 -42.33 0.80
C ASP A 10 5.83 -41.30 1.81
N PHE A 11 6.96 -41.59 2.46
CA PHE A 11 7.59 -40.67 3.42
C PHE A 11 8.32 -39.51 2.74
N GLU A 12 8.97 -39.73 1.60
CA GLU A 12 9.57 -38.65 0.83
C GLU A 12 8.52 -37.75 0.18
N ASP A 13 7.41 -38.32 -0.28
CA ASP A 13 6.29 -37.56 -0.84
C ASP A 13 5.57 -36.74 0.23
N LEU A 14 5.32 -37.31 1.43
CA LEU A 14 4.82 -36.55 2.58
C LEU A 14 5.74 -35.38 2.93
N ARG A 15 7.07 -35.60 2.93
CA ARG A 15 8.06 -34.57 3.24
C ARG A 15 8.11 -33.47 2.17
N ARG A 16 8.01 -33.82 0.88
CA ARG A 16 7.88 -32.83 -0.21
C ARG A 16 6.60 -32.03 -0.04
N GLN A 17 5.48 -32.69 0.29
CA GLN A 17 4.18 -32.03 0.46
C GLN A 17 4.21 -31.02 1.61
N GLU A 18 4.80 -31.36 2.75
CA GLU A 18 5.03 -30.43 3.87
C GLU A 18 5.92 -29.24 3.48
N GLN A 19 6.99 -29.47 2.72
CA GLN A 19 7.86 -28.39 2.22
C GLN A 19 7.12 -27.46 1.25
N TYR A 20 6.30 -28.01 0.36
CA TYR A 20 5.44 -27.21 -0.54
C TYR A 20 4.41 -26.40 0.24
N GLU A 21 3.78 -26.97 1.28
CA GLU A 21 2.84 -26.23 2.11
C GLU A 21 3.51 -25.10 2.90
N LEU A 22 4.70 -25.34 3.46
CA LEU A 22 5.49 -24.32 4.14
C LEU A 22 5.88 -23.19 3.19
N GLN A 23 6.35 -23.53 1.98
CA GLN A 23 6.74 -22.54 0.97
C GLN A 23 5.53 -21.74 0.45
N LYS A 24 4.38 -22.40 0.27
CA LYS A 24 3.10 -21.76 -0.07
C LYS A 24 2.66 -20.79 1.02
N LYS A 25 2.70 -21.19 2.30
CA LYS A 25 2.39 -20.33 3.44
C LYS A 25 3.33 -19.12 3.51
N MET A 26 4.63 -19.31 3.29
CA MET A 26 5.60 -18.22 3.23
C MET A 26 5.32 -17.25 2.07
N ASN A 27 5.00 -17.75 0.88
CA ASN A 27 4.68 -16.92 -0.28
C ASN A 27 3.36 -16.16 -0.07
N GLN A 28 2.36 -16.79 0.54
CA GLN A 28 1.11 -16.13 0.90
C GLN A 28 1.34 -15.03 1.96
N ALA A 29 2.13 -15.30 3.00
CA ALA A 29 2.48 -14.30 4.01
C ALA A 29 3.22 -13.11 3.41
N LYS A 30 4.17 -13.36 2.50
CA LYS A 30 4.86 -12.30 1.74
C LYS A 30 3.90 -11.50 0.85
N GLY A 31 2.98 -12.18 0.15
CA GLY A 31 1.97 -11.54 -0.69
C GLY A 31 1.01 -10.67 0.11
N LEU A 32 0.51 -11.17 1.25
CA LEU A 32 -0.35 -10.43 2.17
C LEU A 32 0.39 -9.23 2.77
N GLY A 33 1.64 -9.40 3.18
CA GLY A 33 2.48 -8.31 3.68
C GLY A 33 2.69 -7.21 2.63
N TYR A 34 2.93 -7.58 1.37
CA TYR A 34 3.08 -6.63 0.26
C TYR A 34 1.78 -5.89 -0.05
N LEU A 35 0.63 -6.57 -0.02
CA LEU A 35 -0.69 -5.95 -0.19
C LEU A 35 -1.01 -4.96 0.93
N LEU A 36 -0.75 -5.35 2.18
CA LEU A 36 -0.89 -4.47 3.34
C LEU A 36 0.01 -3.24 3.23
N TYR A 37 1.28 -3.44 2.87
CA TYR A 37 2.23 -2.36 2.65
C TYR A 37 1.74 -1.38 1.58
N LEU A 38 1.28 -1.88 0.43
CA LEU A 38 0.72 -1.06 -0.65
C LEU A 38 -0.54 -0.31 -0.22
N TYR A 39 -1.42 -0.97 0.54
CA TYR A 39 -2.64 -0.36 1.03
C TYR A 39 -2.33 0.80 2.00
N ILE A 40 -1.45 0.56 2.97
CA ILE A 40 -1.05 1.56 3.96
C ILE A 40 -0.37 2.75 3.28
N THR A 41 0.63 2.49 2.41
CA THR A 41 1.34 3.57 1.71
C THR A 41 0.42 4.39 0.82
N ARG A 42 -0.47 3.76 0.06
CA ARG A 42 -1.45 4.50 -0.79
C ARG A 42 -2.40 5.31 0.06
N SER A 43 -2.95 4.74 1.12
CA SER A 43 -3.86 5.45 2.04
C SER A 43 -3.19 6.66 2.67
N LEU A 44 -1.91 6.53 3.04
CA LEU A 44 -1.11 7.60 3.62
C LEU A 44 -0.84 8.73 2.62
N ILE A 45 -0.49 8.40 1.37
CA ILE A 45 -0.33 9.40 0.29
C ILE A 45 -1.62 10.19 0.10
N TRP A 46 -2.76 9.49 0.02
CA TRP A 46 -4.05 10.14 -0.17
C TRP A 46 -4.42 11.07 0.99
N ALA A 47 -4.23 10.62 2.23
CA ALA A 47 -4.48 11.45 3.41
C ALA A 47 -3.60 12.71 3.42
N MET A 48 -2.28 12.56 3.18
CA MET A 48 -1.37 13.71 3.14
C MET A 48 -1.77 14.68 2.04
N CYS A 49 -2.04 14.20 0.83
CA CYS A 49 -2.48 15.07 -0.26
C CYS A 49 -3.77 15.81 0.04
N SER A 50 -4.77 15.13 0.63
CA SER A 50 -6.04 15.75 1.01
C SER A 50 -5.82 16.92 1.98
N ILE A 51 -4.97 16.73 2.99
CA ILE A 51 -4.66 17.77 3.98
C ILE A 51 -3.93 18.94 3.33
N THR A 52 -2.99 18.70 2.42
CA THR A 52 -2.25 19.77 1.72
C THR A 52 -3.14 20.55 0.74
N LEU A 53 -4.13 19.89 0.12
CA LEU A 53 -5.07 20.52 -0.82
C LEU A 53 -6.14 21.36 -0.12
N ALA A 54 -6.60 20.95 1.07
CA ALA A 54 -7.66 21.64 1.82
C ALA A 54 -7.45 23.15 2.01
N PRO A 55 -6.28 23.63 2.51
CA PRO A 55 -6.04 25.06 2.66
C PRO A 55 -5.97 25.79 1.32
N LEU A 56 -5.43 25.14 0.27
CA LEU A 56 -5.41 25.71 -1.09
C LEU A 56 -6.83 25.90 -1.64
N VAL A 57 -7.70 24.90 -1.50
CA VAL A 57 -9.09 25.00 -1.95
C VAL A 57 -9.84 26.05 -1.15
N ASN A 58 -9.67 26.08 0.18
CA ASN A 58 -10.26 27.10 1.05
C ASN A 58 -9.82 28.51 0.64
N TYR A 59 -8.52 28.72 0.40
CA TYR A 59 -7.98 30.02 0.00
C TYR A 59 -8.52 30.49 -1.35
N VAL A 60 -8.59 29.61 -2.35
CA VAL A 60 -9.04 29.96 -3.71
C VAL A 60 -10.54 30.21 -3.77
N THR A 61 -11.33 29.40 -3.06
CA THR A 61 -12.80 29.42 -3.18
C THR A 61 -13.50 30.24 -2.10
N GLY A 62 -12.82 30.57 -1.00
CA GLY A 62 -13.41 31.22 0.17
C GLY A 62 -14.46 30.37 0.90
N MET A 63 -14.59 29.08 0.57
CA MET A 63 -15.61 28.19 1.16
C MET A 63 -15.27 27.83 2.61
N HIS A 64 -16.29 27.50 3.42
CA HIS A 64 -16.08 26.98 4.77
C HIS A 64 -15.12 25.78 4.77
N MET A 65 -14.21 25.73 5.75
CA MET A 65 -13.12 24.75 5.80
C MET A 65 -13.62 23.30 5.69
N GLY A 66 -14.77 22.98 6.30
CA GLY A 66 -15.39 21.65 6.21
C GLY A 66 -15.83 21.23 4.79
N LEU A 67 -16.28 22.17 3.96
CA LEU A 67 -16.59 21.88 2.56
C LEU A 67 -15.32 21.78 1.71
N ALA A 68 -14.34 22.64 1.99
CA ALA A 68 -13.04 22.62 1.31
C ALA A 68 -12.27 21.32 1.57
N THR A 69 -12.30 20.79 2.80
CA THR A 69 -11.70 19.49 3.14
C THR A 69 -12.41 18.35 2.43
N PHE A 70 -13.75 18.34 2.38
CA PHE A 70 -14.50 17.31 1.66
C PHE A 70 -14.17 17.31 0.16
N LEU A 71 -14.17 18.48 -0.48
CA LEU A 71 -13.78 18.65 -1.88
C LEU A 71 -12.34 18.20 -2.13
N SER A 72 -11.41 18.52 -1.23
CA SER A 72 -10.00 18.13 -1.32
C SER A 72 -9.79 16.63 -1.14
N MET A 73 -10.61 15.98 -0.32
CA MET A 73 -10.61 14.53 -0.14
C MET A 73 -11.09 13.82 -1.40
N VAL A 74 -12.09 14.35 -2.09
CA VAL A 74 -12.55 13.84 -3.39
C VAL A 74 -11.51 14.11 -4.47
N ALA A 75 -10.94 15.32 -4.52
CA ALA A 75 -9.95 15.71 -5.51
C ALA A 75 -8.62 14.93 -5.38
N SER A 76 -8.20 14.62 -4.16
CA SER A 76 -6.98 13.86 -3.91
C SER A 76 -7.03 12.41 -4.42
N PHE A 77 -8.21 11.84 -4.73
CA PHE A 77 -8.29 10.56 -5.43
C PHE A 77 -7.69 10.59 -6.83
N PHE A 78 -7.70 11.74 -7.52
CA PHE A 78 -7.13 11.86 -8.85
C PHE A 78 -5.60 11.67 -8.86
N ILE A 79 -4.94 11.83 -7.72
CA ILE A 79 -3.50 11.64 -7.58
C ILE A 79 -3.10 10.19 -7.84
N PHE A 80 -3.99 9.23 -7.59
CA PHE A 80 -3.73 7.83 -7.93
C PHE A 80 -3.78 7.52 -9.43
N LYS A 81 -4.31 8.42 -10.28
CA LYS A 81 -4.16 8.27 -11.72
C LYS A 81 -2.72 8.54 -12.18
N ILE A 82 -1.94 9.29 -11.40
CA ILE A 82 -0.57 9.66 -11.75
C ILE A 82 0.34 8.42 -11.67
N GLN A 83 1.00 8.10 -12.78
CA GLN A 83 1.87 6.93 -12.89
C GLN A 83 3.05 6.99 -11.90
N TYR A 84 3.63 8.17 -11.70
CA TYR A 84 4.72 8.40 -10.75
C TYR A 84 4.38 7.98 -9.30
N VAL A 85 3.12 8.18 -8.88
CA VAL A 85 2.65 7.79 -7.54
C VAL A 85 2.58 6.27 -7.37
N LYS A 86 2.32 5.54 -8.47
CA LYS A 86 2.28 4.08 -8.47
C LYS A 86 3.69 3.48 -8.46
N GLU A 87 4.62 4.09 -9.19
CA GLU A 87 5.99 3.59 -9.35
C GLU A 87 6.88 3.93 -8.14
N HIS A 88 6.68 5.10 -7.52
CA HIS A 88 7.55 5.60 -6.46
C HIS A 88 6.77 6.14 -5.24
N PRO A 89 5.98 5.30 -4.54
CA PRO A 89 5.11 5.75 -3.44
C PRO A 89 5.90 6.40 -2.29
N PHE A 90 7.05 5.83 -1.91
CA PHE A 90 7.88 6.40 -0.84
C PHE A 90 8.46 7.79 -1.18
N ARG A 91 8.94 7.99 -2.42
CA ARG A 91 9.47 9.30 -2.83
C ARG A 91 8.38 10.36 -2.80
N VAL A 92 7.18 9.99 -3.22
CA VAL A 92 6.00 10.87 -3.16
C VAL A 92 5.67 11.28 -1.73
N ILE A 93 5.70 10.35 -0.76
CA ILE A 93 5.50 10.68 0.67
C ILE A 93 6.54 11.70 1.15
N VAL A 94 7.82 11.50 0.82
CA VAL A 94 8.89 12.42 1.24
C VAL A 94 8.68 13.81 0.62
N ILE A 95 8.34 13.89 -0.67
CA ILE A 95 8.08 15.16 -1.36
C ILE A 95 6.89 15.89 -0.73
N ILE A 96 5.76 15.19 -0.52
CA ILE A 96 4.57 15.80 0.08
C ILE A 96 4.88 16.25 1.51
N GLY A 97 5.58 15.44 2.30
CA GLY A 97 6.01 15.80 3.65
C GLY A 97 6.90 17.05 3.66
N PHE A 98 7.81 17.16 2.70
CA PHE A 98 8.64 18.36 2.54
C PHE A 98 7.82 19.60 2.17
N VAL A 99 6.85 19.46 1.24
CA VAL A 99 5.93 20.55 0.88
C VAL A 99 5.07 20.99 2.07
N MET A 100 4.55 20.04 2.86
CA MET A 100 3.80 20.35 4.07
C MET A 100 4.65 21.08 5.12
N TYR A 101 5.90 20.65 5.31
CA TYR A 101 6.84 21.32 6.21
C TYR A 101 7.10 22.77 5.78
N LEU A 102 7.30 23.01 4.48
CA LEU A 102 7.45 24.36 3.94
C LEU A 102 6.19 25.21 4.14
N MET A 103 5.01 24.63 3.96
CA MET A 103 3.75 25.34 4.19
C MET A 103 3.50 25.70 5.65
N LEU A 104 4.00 24.91 6.61
CA LEU A 104 3.83 25.15 8.05
C LEU A 104 4.82 26.16 8.63
N ASN A 105 5.97 26.35 7.98
CA ASN A 105 7.03 27.27 8.42
C ASN A 105 6.98 28.65 7.75
N ASN A 106 6.06 28.86 6.81
CA ASN A 106 5.72 30.17 6.25
C ASN A 106 4.51 30.75 6.97
#